data_AF-A0A4V0BNR6-F1
#
_entry.id   AF-A0A4V0BNR6-F1
#
_cell.length_a   1.000
_cell.length_b   1.000
_cell.length_c   1.000
_cell.angle_alpha   90.00
_cell.angle_beta   90.00
_cell.angle_gamma   90.00
#
_symmetry.space_group_name_H-M   'P 1'
#
loop_
_entity.id
_entity.type
_entity.pdbx_description
1 polymer ?
#
loop_
_entity_poly.entity_id
_entity_poly.type
_entity_poly.pdbx_seq_one_letter_code
_entity_poly.pdbx_strand_id
1 'polypeptide(L)' 'MPDIANGREKVNAFLKEKGIKKTTLAVAYGFKRQEVTNILSGTTKGPRANSFILQVIEDYGIE' A
#
# COMPACT_ATOMS: atom_id res chain seq x y z
N MET A 1 -14.10 9.81 -6.72
CA MET A 1 -13.44 9.39 -5.46
C MET A 1 -12.15 10.18 -5.32
N PRO A 2 -11.83 10.73 -4.14
CA PRO A 2 -10.54 11.38 -3.92
C PRO A 2 -9.41 10.38 -4.19
N ASP A 3 -8.38 10.83 -4.89
CA ASP A 3 -7.23 10.00 -5.22
C ASP A 3 -6.36 9.84 -3.96
N ILE A 4 -6.18 8.60 -3.48
CA ILE A 4 -5.28 8.30 -2.33
C ILE A 4 -3.81 8.30 -2.81
N ALA A 5 -3.45 9.20 -3.72
CA ALA A 5 -2.09 9.35 -4.24
C ALA A 5 -1.10 9.65 -3.11
N ASN A 6 -1.47 10.59 -2.23
CA ASN A 6 -0.64 10.96 -1.07
C ASN A 6 -0.42 9.77 -0.12
N GLY A 7 -1.48 8.99 0.17
CA GLY A 7 -1.35 7.79 1.01
C GLY A 7 -0.46 6.72 0.39
N ARG A 8 -0.56 6.50 -0.94
CA ARG A 8 0.35 5.58 -1.65
C ARG A 8 1.79 6.04 -1.58
N GLU A 9 2.06 7.33 -1.71
CA GLU A 9 3.41 7.88 -1.59
C GLU A 9 3.98 7.67 -0.20
N LYS A 10 3.22 7.99 0.85
CA LYS A 10 3.64 7.75 2.24
C LYS A 10 3.93 6.28 2.52
N VAL A 11 3.06 5.37 2.08
CA VAL A 11 3.31 3.92 2.22
C VAL A 11 4.57 3.52 1.47
N ASN A 12 4.75 3.92 0.20
CA ASN A 12 5.98 3.58 -0.54
C ASN A 12 7.24 4.15 0.12
N ALA A 13 7.19 5.38 0.65
CA ALA A 13 8.29 6.00 1.37
C ALA A 13 8.63 5.23 2.65
N PHE A 14 7.62 4.90 3.45
CA PHE A 14 7.78 4.11 4.68
C PHE A 14 8.41 2.74 4.40
N LEU A 15 7.92 2.03 3.38
CA LEU A 15 8.48 0.73 2.98
C LEU A 15 9.96 0.84 2.58
N LYS A 16 10.33 1.92 1.87
CA LYS A 16 11.70 2.17 1.46
C LYS A 16 12.59 2.50 2.67
N GLU A 17 12.11 3.34 3.59
CA GLU A 17 12.83 3.75 4.80
C GLU A 17 13.07 2.56 5.74
N LYS A 18 12.05 1.73 5.97
CA LYS A 18 12.15 0.55 6.84
C LYS A 18 12.73 -0.69 6.14
N GLY A 19 13.03 -0.62 4.84
CA GLY A 19 13.53 -1.75 4.06
C GLY A 19 12.51 -2.90 3.91
N ILE A 20 11.22 -2.62 4.07
CA ILE A 20 10.14 -3.62 3.99
C ILE A 20 9.88 -3.92 2.51
N LYS A 21 9.92 -5.21 2.16
CA LYS A 21 9.63 -5.65 0.79
C LYS A 21 8.13 -5.65 0.54
N LYS A 22 7.72 -5.26 -0.67
CA LYS A 22 6.31 -5.36 -1.14
C LYS A 22 5.76 -6.79 -1.05
N THR A 23 6.62 -7.80 -1.15
CA THR A 23 6.26 -9.21 -0.93
C THR A 23 5.85 -9.51 0.50
N THR A 24 6.46 -8.84 1.48
CA THR A 24 6.12 -9.01 2.90
C THR A 24 4.73 -8.47 3.18
N LEU A 25 4.41 -7.28 2.65
CA LEU A 25 3.05 -6.73 2.64
C LEU A 25 2.06 -7.68 1.98
N ALA A 26 2.41 -8.24 0.82
CA ALA A 26 1.55 -9.18 0.12
C ALA A 26 1.22 -10.40 0.99
N VAL A 27 2.22 -10.97 1.67
CA VAL A 27 2.01 -12.11 2.59
C VAL A 27 1.18 -11.70 3.81
N ALA A 28 1.49 -10.57 4.45
CA ALA A 28 0.83 -10.13 5.68
C ALA A 28 -0.67 -9.84 5.49
N TYR A 29 -1.04 -9.27 4.34
CA TYR A 29 -2.42 -8.88 4.06
C TYR A 29 -3.15 -9.86 3.14
N GLY A 30 -2.53 -11.00 2.78
CA GLY A 30 -3.15 -12.03 1.95
C GLY A 30 -3.34 -11.65 0.46
N PHE A 31 -2.51 -10.75 -0.05
CA PHE A 31 -2.53 -10.29 -1.45
C PHE A 31 -1.45 -10.99 -2.29
N LYS A 32 -1.63 -10.98 -3.62
CA LYS A 32 -0.55 -11.36 -4.54
C LYS A 32 0.47 -10.24 -4.64
N ARG A 33 1.76 -10.57 -4.79
CA ARG A 33 2.85 -9.59 -5.00
C ARG A 33 2.54 -8.59 -6.12
N GLN A 34 2.02 -9.09 -7.25
CA GLN A 34 1.68 -8.25 -8.39
C GLN A 34 0.56 -7.27 -8.05
N GLU A 35 -0.44 -7.73 -7.28
CA GLU A 35 -1.57 -6.91 -6.87
C GLU A 35 -1.13 -5.78 -5.94
N VAL A 36 -0.32 -6.07 -4.91
CA VAL A 36 0.27 -5.02 -4.05
C VAL A 36 1.12 -4.05 -4.87
N THR A 37 1.89 -4.55 -5.84
CA THR A 37 2.71 -3.69 -6.70
C THR A 37 1.83 -2.74 -7.52
N ASN A 38 0.75 -3.24 -8.12
CA ASN A 38 -0.19 -2.45 -8.91
C ASN A 38 -0.98 -1.45 -8.06
N ILE A 39 -1.33 -1.80 -6.82
CA ILE A 39 -1.98 -0.90 -5.86
C ILE A 39 -1.02 0.23 -5.49
N LEU A 40 0.22 -0.09 -5.12
CA LEU A 40 1.24 0.89 -4.73
C LEU A 40 1.70 1.77 -5.90
N SER A 41 1.66 1.28 -7.14
CA SER A 41 1.96 2.07 -8.35
C SER A 41 0.78 2.92 -8.84
N GLY A 42 -0.42 2.74 -8.27
CA GLY A 42 -1.64 3.41 -8.73
C GLY A 42 -2.23 2.85 -10.03
N THR A 43 -1.70 1.73 -10.53
CA THR A 43 -2.24 1.00 -11.70
C THR A 43 -3.59 0.35 -11.35
N THR A 44 -3.68 -0.29 -10.18
CA THR A 44 -4.95 -0.82 -9.65
C THR A 44 -5.63 0.26 -8.82
N LYS A 45 -6.81 0.69 -9.27
CA LYS A 45 -7.65 1.68 -8.60
C LYS A 45 -8.96 1.04 -8.16
N GLY A 46 -9.56 1.58 -7.11
CA GLY A 46 -10.88 1.18 -6.64
C GLY A 46 -10.96 1.07 -5.11
N PRO A 47 -12.16 0.77 -4.59
CA PRO A 47 -12.40 0.73 -3.14
C PRO A 47 -11.45 -0.21 -2.41
N ARG A 48 -11.19 -1.40 -2.97
CA ARG A 48 -10.29 -2.41 -2.37
C ARG A 48 -8.84 -1.95 -2.29
N ALA A 49 -8.33 -1.29 -3.33
CA ALA A 49 -6.98 -0.74 -3.34
C ALA A 49 -6.84 0.39 -2.31
N ASN A 50 -7.86 1.23 -2.21
CA ASN A 50 -7.91 2.32 -1.24
C ASN A 50 -7.96 1.81 0.19
N SER A 51 -8.81 0.82 0.48
CA SER A 51 -8.88 0.16 1.80
C SER A 51 -7.54 -0.47 2.19
N PHE A 52 -6.84 -1.11 1.26
CA PHE A 52 -5.50 -1.65 1.52
C PHE A 52 -4.52 -0.54 1.97
N ILE A 53 -4.48 0.58 1.26
CA ILE A 53 -3.59 1.70 1.61
C ILE A 53 -3.94 2.29 2.98
N LEU A 54 -5.23 2.47 3.27
CA LEU A 54 -5.69 2.98 4.56
C LEU A 54 -5.32 2.02 5.71
N GLN A 55 -5.53 0.71 5.51
CA GLN A 55 -5.21 -0.29 6.51
C GLN A 55 -3.70 -0.34 6.79
N VAL A 56 -2.86 -0.26 5.75
CA VAL A 56 -1.40 -0.19 5.92
C VAL A 56 -1.00 1.09 6.66
N ILE A 57 -1.64 2.22 6.37
CA ILE A 57 -1.38 3.47 7.09
C ILE A 57 -1.71 3.34 8.58
N GLU A 58 -2.86 2.76 8.90
CA GLU A 58 -3.34 2.58 10.27
C GLU A 58 -2.48 1.56 11.04
N ASP A 59 -2.21 0.40 10.45
CA ASP A 59 -1.44 -0.69 11.07
C ASP A 59 0.02 -0.30 11.37
N TYR A 60 0.63 0.51 10.50
CA TYR A 60 2.00 0.95 10.65
C TYR A 60 2.14 2.35 11.26
N GLY A 61 1.03 3.02 11.61
CA GLY A 61 1.03 4.35 12.20
C GLY A 61 1.70 5.42 11.31
N ILE A 62 1.42 5.38 10.00
CA ILE A 62 2.03 6.28 9.01
C ILE A 62 1.29 7.62 8.99
N GLU A 63 1.81 8.64 9.67
CA GLU A 63 1.20 9.98 9.76
C GLU A 63 1.36 10.85 8.51
#